data_AF-A0A952TX01-F1
#
_entry.id   AF-A0A952TX01-F1
#
_cell.length_a   1.000
_cell.length_b   1.000
_cell.length_c   1.000
_cell.angle_alpha   90.00
_cell.angle_beta   90.00
_cell.angle_gamma   90.00
#
_symmetry.space_group_name_H-M   'P 1'
#
loop_
_entity.id
_entity.type
_entity.pdbx_description
1 polymer ?
#
loop_
_entity_poly.entity_id
_entity_poly.type
_entity_poly.pdbx_seq_one_letter_code
_entity_poly.pdbx_strand_id
1 'polypeptide(L)'
;MKGLYIQQCKEHPPKIHDLVKLAKSSQLEVADDNLRFMNQLNRFNIEGRYPEYKNSIKAVANYEFTYEILLKTQELIKCLKSLKQ
;
A
#
# COMPACT_ATOMS: atom_id res chain seq x y z
N MET A 1 3.78 4.74 3.47
CA MET A 1 2.98 5.93 3.09
C MET A 1 2.87 6.96 4.20
N LYS A 2 2.20 6.70 5.33
CA LYS A 2 2.00 7.72 6.40
C LYS A 2 3.28 8.47 6.83
N GLY A 3 4.40 7.77 7.00
CA GLY A 3 5.68 8.42 7.32
C GLY A 3 6.18 9.39 6.23
N LEU A 4 6.04 9.02 4.95
CA LEU A 4 6.41 9.89 3.84
C LEU A 4 5.43 11.06 3.69
N TYR A 5 4.14 10.84 3.99
CA TYR A 5 3.15 11.91 4.02
C TYR A 5 3.56 13.00 5.01
N ILE A 6 3.90 12.62 6.25
CA ILE A 6 4.37 13.57 7.29
C ILE A 6 5.64 14.27 6.83
N GLN A 7 6.58 13.53 6.22
CA GLN A 7 7.83 14.11 5.73
C GLN A 7 7.58 15.21 4.68
N GLN A 8 6.66 14.99 3.73
CA GLN A 8 6.39 15.93 2.64
C GLN A 8 5.40 17.03 3.01
N CYS A 9 4.30 16.70 3.67
CA CYS A 9 3.20 17.64 3.93
C CYS A 9 3.34 18.38 5.26
N LYS A 10 4.29 17.97 6.13
CA LYS A 10 4.52 18.52 7.48
C LYS A 10 3.27 18.52 8.39
N GLU A 11 2.31 17.66 8.09
CA GLU A 11 1.06 17.52 8.83
C GLU A 11 0.74 16.03 9.08
N HIS A 12 -0.23 15.76 9.95
CA HIS A 12 -0.69 14.39 10.17
C HIS A 12 -1.52 13.89 8.98
N PRO A 13 -1.27 12.66 8.49
CA PRO A 13 -2.06 12.09 7.42
C PRO A 13 -3.51 11.85 7.86
N PRO A 14 -4.46 11.84 6.91
CA PRO A 14 -5.83 11.44 7.20
C PRO A 14 -5.88 10.05 7.85
N LYS A 15 -6.87 9.83 8.73
CA LYS A 15 -7.09 8.55 9.44
C LYS A 15 -7.68 7.48 8.51
N ILE A 16 -6.96 7.17 7.44
CA ILE A 16 -7.30 6.15 6.44
C ILE A 16 -6.15 5.17 6.27
N HIS A 17 -6.46 3.99 5.75
CA HIS A 17 -5.49 2.92 5.46
C HIS A 17 -5.28 2.70 3.96
N ASP A 18 -6.04 3.41 3.12
CA ASP A 18 -5.93 3.33 1.67
C ASP A 18 -4.62 3.97 1.21
N LEU A 19 -3.68 3.13 0.75
CA LEU A 19 -2.35 3.52 0.31
C LEU A 19 -2.38 4.45 -0.90
N VAL A 20 -3.32 4.24 -1.85
CA VAL A 20 -3.47 5.07 -3.05
C VAL A 20 -3.95 6.46 -2.66
N LYS A 21 -4.96 6.55 -1.78
CA LYS A 21 -5.45 7.84 -1.29
C LYS A 21 -4.35 8.58 -0.53
N LEU A 22 -3.60 7.89 0.33
CA LEU A 22 -2.48 8.48 1.06
C LEU A 22 -1.35 8.95 0.13
N ALA A 23 -1.11 8.25 -0.99
CA ALA A 23 -0.14 8.67 -1.99
C ALA A 23 -0.62 9.92 -2.74
N LYS A 24 -1.87 9.91 -3.23
CA LYS A 24 -2.45 11.04 -3.97
C LYS A 24 -2.67 12.28 -3.12
N SER A 25 -2.95 12.12 -1.83
CA SER A 25 -3.06 13.25 -0.91
C SER A 25 -1.70 13.78 -0.46
N SER A 26 -0.61 13.05 -0.73
CA SER A 26 0.74 13.55 -0.48
C SER A 26 1.25 14.34 -1.69
N GLN A 27 2.25 15.19 -1.47
CA GLN A 27 2.95 15.90 -2.55
C GLN A 27 3.99 15.02 -3.29
N LEU A 28 3.79 13.69 -3.29
CA LEU A 28 4.69 12.73 -3.95
C LEU A 28 4.18 12.38 -5.34
N GLU A 29 5.09 12.40 -6.31
CA GLU A 29 4.84 11.78 -7.61
C GLU A 29 5.16 10.29 -7.53
N VAL A 30 4.11 9.47 -7.55
CA VAL A 30 4.21 8.01 -7.51
C VAL A 30 3.77 7.46 -8.86
N ALA A 31 4.63 6.66 -9.49
CA ALA A 31 4.33 6.03 -10.77
C ALA A 31 3.03 5.19 -10.72
N ASP A 32 2.29 5.15 -11.83
CA ASP A 32 1.00 4.46 -11.91
C ASP A 32 1.07 2.98 -11.60
N ASP A 33 2.15 2.29 -12.00
CA ASP A 33 2.35 0.88 -11.67
C ASP A 33 2.46 0.65 -10.16
N ASN A 34 3.14 1.55 -9.45
CA ASN A 34 3.22 1.51 -7.99
C ASN A 34 1.86 1.81 -7.35
N LEU A 35 1.08 2.75 -7.90
CA LEU A 35 -0.29 3.01 -7.43
C LEU A 35 -1.21 1.81 -7.65
N ARG A 36 -1.09 1.12 -8.79
CA ARG A 36 -1.84 -0.09 -9.11
C ARG A 36 -1.50 -1.21 -8.13
N PHE A 37 -0.22 -1.38 -7.81
CA PHE A 37 0.23 -2.36 -6.82
C PHE A 37 -0.21 -1.99 -5.40
N MET A 38 -0.14 -0.71 -5.01
CA MET A 38 -0.70 -0.24 -3.73
C MET A 38 -2.20 -0.53 -3.61
N ASN A 39 -2.97 -0.38 -4.70
CA ASN A 39 -4.38 -0.74 -4.72
C ASN A 39 -4.60 -2.24 -4.49
N GLN A 40 -3.73 -3.09 -5.03
CA GLN A 40 -3.74 -4.52 -4.73
C GLN A 40 -3.46 -4.78 -3.25
N LEU A 41 -2.46 -4.10 -2.67
CA LEU A 41 -2.12 -4.22 -1.24
C LEU A 41 -3.27 -3.79 -0.32
N ASN A 42 -4.06 -2.77 -0.70
CA ASN A 42 -5.24 -2.34 0.06
C ASN A 42 -6.25 -3.48 0.30
N ARG A 43 -6.31 -4.49 -0.58
CA ARG A 43 -7.20 -5.65 -0.40
C ARG A 43 -6.87 -6.47 0.84
N PHE A 44 -5.62 -6.42 1.30
CA PHE A 44 -5.14 -7.13 2.49
C PHE A 44 -5.38 -6.34 3.79
N ASN A 45 -6.00 -5.16 3.73
CA ASN A 45 -6.55 -4.50 4.91
C ASN A 45 -7.87 -5.17 5.34
N ILE A 46 -7.74 -6.20 6.18
CA ILE A 46 -8.83 -7.13 6.53
C ILE A 46 -9.54 -6.75 7.84
N GLU A 47 -8.97 -5.83 8.63
CA GLU A 47 -9.56 -5.40 9.90
C GLU A 47 -10.97 -4.84 9.68
N GLY A 48 -11.92 -5.26 10.52
CA GLY A 48 -13.33 -4.86 10.42
C GLY A 48 -14.11 -5.42 9.22
N ARG A 49 -13.52 -6.31 8.40
CA ARG A 49 -14.22 -6.96 7.26
C ARG A 49 -14.92 -8.26 7.65
N TYR A 50 -15.99 -8.60 6.93
CA TYR A 50 -16.81 -9.81 7.15
C TYR A 50 -16.04 -11.11 6.86
N PRO A 51 -16.41 -12.25 7.49
CA PRO A 51 -15.73 -13.54 7.31
C PRO A 51 -15.55 -13.98 5.85
N GLU A 52 -16.53 -13.73 4.98
CA GLU A 52 -16.52 -14.10 3.56
C GLU A 52 -15.38 -13.39 2.83
N TYR A 53 -15.17 -12.11 3.15
CA TYR A 53 -14.04 -11.35 2.63
C TYR A 53 -12.72 -11.96 3.09
N LYS A 54 -12.59 -12.33 4.38
CA LYS A 54 -11.39 -12.99 4.91
C LYS A 54 -11.12 -14.31 4.18
N ASN A 55 -12.16 -15.10 3.92
CA ASN A 55 -12.06 -16.37 3.20
C ASN A 55 -11.62 -16.15 1.75
N SER A 56 -12.12 -15.12 1.08
CA SER A 56 -11.68 -14.78 -0.29
C SER A 56 -10.20 -14.44 -0.35
N ILE A 57 -9.64 -13.77 0.67
CA ILE A 57 -8.21 -13.47 0.74
C ILE A 57 -7.40 -14.75 1.00
N LYS A 58 -7.85 -15.59 1.94
CA LYS A 58 -7.21 -16.88 2.24
C LYS A 58 -7.14 -17.80 1.02
N ALA A 59 -8.19 -17.81 0.19
CA ALA A 59 -8.24 -18.62 -1.03
C ALA A 59 -7.17 -18.22 -2.08
N VAL A 60 -6.75 -16.95 -2.08
CA VAL A 60 -5.75 -16.42 -3.04
C VAL A 60 -4.33 -16.46 -2.47
N ALA A 61 -4.18 -16.39 -1.14
CA ALA A 61 -2.89 -16.29 -0.44
C ALA A 61 -2.11 -17.63 -0.37
N ASN A 62 -1.83 -18.25 -1.51
CA ASN A 62 -0.91 -19.37 -1.60
C ASN A 62 0.56 -18.90 -1.50
N TYR A 63 1.50 -19.85 -1.44
CA TYR A 63 2.93 -19.56 -1.26
C TYR A 63 3.48 -18.67 -2.39
N GLU A 64 3.28 -19.06 -3.65
CA GLU A 64 3.81 -18.36 -4.82
C GLU A 64 3.30 -16.91 -4.88
N PHE A 65 1.98 -16.75 -4.74
CA PHE A 65 1.34 -15.44 -4.72
C PHE A 65 1.86 -14.57 -3.57
N THR A 66 1.96 -15.13 -2.36
CA THR A 66 2.43 -14.39 -1.18
C THR A 66 3.89 -13.98 -1.33
N TYR A 67 4.72 -14.85 -1.90
CA TYR A 67 6.12 -14.58 -2.18
C TYR A 67 6.28 -13.46 -3.23
N GLU A 68 5.46 -13.47 -4.30
CA GLU A 68 5.44 -12.40 -5.30
C GLU A 68 5.02 -11.06 -4.68
N ILE A 69 3.96 -11.04 -3.86
CA ILE A 69 3.53 -9.83 -3.13
C ILE A 69 4.67 -9.31 -2.23
N LEU A 70 5.39 -10.20 -1.55
CA LEU A 70 6.50 -9.82 -0.69
C LEU A 70 7.62 -9.14 -1.49
N LEU A 71 8.06 -9.75 -2.60
CA LEU A 71 9.11 -9.18 -3.46
C LEU A 71 8.70 -7.81 -4.03
N LYS A 72 7.49 -7.70 -4.58
CA LYS A 72 6.97 -6.43 -5.11
C LYS A 72 6.83 -5.37 -4.02
N THR A 73 6.51 -5.77 -2.79
CA THR A 73 6.48 -4.84 -1.64
C THR A 73 7.87 -4.32 -1.31
N GLN A 74 8.90 -5.15 -1.38
CA GLN A 74 10.29 -4.70 -1.19
C GLN A 74 10.72 -3.72 -2.28
N GLU A 75 10.39 -3.98 -3.54
CA GLU A 75 10.63 -3.07 -4.66
C GLU A 75 9.91 -1.74 -4.49
N LEU A 76 8.63 -1.78 -4.11
CA LEU A 76 7.83 -0.59 -3.81
C LEU A 76 8.49 0.24 -2.70
N ILE A 77 8.94 -0.39 -1.62
CA ILE A 77 9.64 0.32 -0.52
C ILE A 77 10.93 0.97 -1.02
N LYS A 78 11.70 0.30 -1.88
CA LYS A 78 12.93 0.87 -2.47
C LYS A 78 12.59 2.11 -3.32
N CYS A 79 11.59 2.02 -4.19
CA CYS A 79 11.13 3.15 -5.01
C CYS A 79 10.64 4.32 -4.13
N LEU A 80 9.83 4.04 -3.12
CA LEU A 80 9.34 5.08 -2.21
C LEU A 80 10.46 5.76 -1.40
N LYS A 81 11.54 5.04 -1.12
CA LYS A 81 12.73 5.63 -0.45
C LYS A 81 13.53 6.52 -1.38
N SER A 82 13.60 6.23 -2.68
CA SER A 82 14.29 7.09 -3.65
C SER A 82 13.53 8.38 -3.95
N LEU A 83 12.22 8.44 -3.65
CA LEU A 83 11.43 9.67 -3.70
C LEU A 83 11.70 10.63 -2.53
N LYS A 84 12.53 10.24 -1.56
CA LYS A 84 12.94 11.13 -0.47
C LYS A 84 13.94 12.16 -1.03
N GLN A 85 13.48 13.40 -1.15
CA GLN A 85 14.36 14.58 -1.15
C GLN A 85 14.73 14.94 0.29
#